data_AF-A0A2E2KMH2-F1
#
_entry.id   AF-A0A2E2KMH2-F1
#
_cell.length_a   1.000
_cell.length_b   1.000
_cell.length_c   1.000
_cell.angle_alpha   90.00
_cell.angle_beta   90.00
_cell.angle_gamma   90.00
#
_symmetry.space_group_name_H-M   'P 1'
#
loop_
_entity.id
_entity.type
_entity.pdbx_description
1 polymer ?
#
loop_
_entity_poly.entity_id
_entity_poly.type
_entity_poly.pdbx_seq_one_letter_code
_entity_poly.pdbx_strand_id
1 'polypeptide(L)'
;MSKALLIMMMALTALTGCVQKQVRPNNPEYAPVRPQALIAPKPINGSIYNSATSINLYGDGRAHRIGDILTIALQESTSSQKSATTELDKSSSVTLTQPTVLGSPLDFNGKPLSASITGPTSEFDGEGTSDMSNNLSGNITVTVHDVLPSGVLLVKGEKWLTLNQGDEYIRISGMVRPQDIGSDNTVESTKLADARITYSGTGVVHDTNVMGWLSKFFISAIMPF
;
A
#
# COMPACT_ATOMS: atom_id res chain seq x y z
N MET A 1 -18.54 -26.50 34.62
CA MET A 1 -17.47 -25.96 33.74
C MET A 1 -18.13 -25.14 32.64
N SER A 2 -18.72 -24.01 33.05
CA SER A 2 -18.22 -22.65 32.79
C SER A 2 -18.34 -22.25 31.31
N LYS A 3 -19.54 -21.80 30.92
CA LYS A 3 -19.78 -21.11 29.64
C LYS A 3 -18.83 -19.91 29.46
N ALA A 4 -18.37 -19.31 30.57
CA ALA A 4 -17.35 -18.28 30.57
C ALA A 4 -15.98 -18.77 30.04
N LEU A 5 -15.60 -20.02 30.34
CA LEU A 5 -14.39 -20.64 29.80
C LEU A 5 -14.48 -20.84 28.28
N LEU A 6 -15.67 -21.21 27.79
CA LEU A 6 -15.95 -21.42 26.36
C LEU A 6 -15.94 -20.11 25.56
N ILE A 7 -16.52 -19.04 26.12
CA ILE A 7 -16.50 -17.70 25.52
C ILE A 7 -15.08 -17.12 25.51
N MET A 8 -14.32 -17.32 26.59
CA MET A 8 -12.92 -16.86 26.69
C MET A 8 -12.00 -17.60 25.70
N MET A 9 -12.24 -18.88 25.46
CA MET A 9 -11.48 -19.68 24.48
C MET A 9 -11.83 -19.32 23.04
N MET A 10 -13.09 -18.98 22.76
CA MET A 10 -13.55 -18.50 21.44
C MET A 10 -13.04 -17.08 21.12
N ALA A 11 -12.93 -16.22 22.15
CA ALA A 11 -12.30 -14.91 22.02
C ALA A 11 -10.78 -15.04 21.75
N LEU A 12 -10.10 -16.00 22.37
CA LEU A 12 -8.67 -16.23 22.15
C LEU A 12 -8.34 -16.71 20.73
N THR A 13 -9.23 -17.49 20.11
CA THR A 13 -9.04 -17.93 18.71
C THR A 13 -9.29 -16.82 17.68
N ALA A 14 -10.08 -15.80 18.04
CA ALA A 14 -10.32 -14.64 17.18
C ALA A 14 -9.11 -13.67 17.13
N LEU A 15 -8.11 -13.84 18.03
CA LEU A 15 -6.85 -13.08 18.02
C LEU A 15 -5.76 -13.69 17.13
N THR A 16 -6.07 -14.70 16.31
CA THR A 16 -5.13 -15.18 15.28
C THR A 16 -5.06 -14.15 14.14
N GLY A 17 -4.34 -13.06 14.41
CA GLY A 17 -4.14 -11.95 13.51
C GLY A 17 -3.40 -12.38 12.24
N CYS A 18 -3.73 -11.70 11.14
CA CYS A 18 -3.04 -11.82 9.87
C CYS A 18 -1.54 -11.54 10.06
N VAL A 19 -0.72 -12.59 9.93
CA VAL A 19 0.73 -12.43 9.83
C VAL A 19 1.02 -11.83 8.46
N GLN A 20 1.43 -10.56 8.43
CA GLN A 20 1.86 -9.90 7.20
C GLN A 20 3.07 -10.66 6.64
N LYS A 21 2.99 -11.12 5.39
CA LYS A 21 4.08 -11.84 4.72
C LYS A 21 5.29 -10.91 4.62
N GLN A 22 6.32 -11.21 5.40
CA GLN A 22 7.56 -10.43 5.37
C GLN A 22 8.23 -10.57 3.99
N VAL A 23 8.69 -9.44 3.48
CA VAL A 23 9.42 -9.38 2.22
C VAL A 23 10.80 -10.01 2.44
N ARG A 24 11.17 -10.96 1.58
CA ARG A 24 12.44 -11.69 1.65
C ARG A 24 13.31 -11.36 0.42
N PRO A 25 14.64 -11.44 0.57
CA PRO A 25 15.56 -11.37 -0.56
C PRO A 25 15.33 -12.51 -1.55
N ASN A 26 15.73 -12.28 -2.80
CA ASN A 26 15.63 -13.22 -3.92
C ASN A 26 14.18 -13.50 -4.36
N ASN A 27 13.37 -12.45 -4.50
CA ASN A 27 12.05 -12.61 -5.11
C ASN A 27 12.24 -12.93 -6.62
N PRO A 28 11.71 -14.06 -7.13
CA PRO A 28 11.82 -14.42 -8.55
C PRO A 28 11.33 -13.33 -9.51
N GLU A 29 10.39 -12.50 -9.10
CA GLU A 29 9.83 -11.43 -9.93
C GLU A 29 10.81 -10.28 -10.23
N TYR A 30 11.79 -10.06 -9.34
CA TYR A 30 12.79 -9.00 -9.46
C TYR A 30 14.21 -9.55 -9.70
N ALA A 31 14.33 -10.87 -9.85
CA ALA A 31 15.59 -11.51 -10.15
C ALA A 31 16.07 -11.10 -11.55
N PRO A 32 17.38 -10.86 -11.74
CA PRO A 32 17.92 -10.56 -13.05
C PRO A 32 17.65 -11.71 -14.02
N VAL A 33 17.31 -11.37 -15.27
CA VAL A 33 17.11 -12.38 -16.30
C VAL A 33 18.41 -13.14 -16.51
N ARG A 34 18.39 -14.46 -16.26
CA ARG A 34 19.59 -15.29 -16.44
C ARG A 34 19.92 -15.41 -17.93
N PRO A 35 21.21 -15.32 -18.34
CA PRO A 35 21.62 -15.51 -19.74
C PRO A 35 21.20 -16.86 -20.35
N GLN A 36 20.93 -17.86 -19.52
CA GLN A 36 20.46 -19.19 -19.94
C GLN A 36 19.00 -19.20 -20.45
N ALA A 37 18.25 -18.11 -20.27
CA ALA A 37 16.93 -17.90 -20.86
C ALA A 37 16.99 -17.23 -22.25
N LEU A 38 18.19 -16.98 -22.79
CA LEU A 38 18.38 -16.72 -24.22
C LEU A 38 18.09 -18.03 -24.97
N ILE A 39 16.79 -18.36 -25.08
CA ILE A 39 16.28 -19.44 -25.91
C ILE A 39 16.98 -19.30 -27.26
N ALA A 40 17.62 -20.37 -27.72
CA ALA A 40 18.25 -20.40 -29.04
C ALA A 40 17.24 -19.80 -30.04
N PRO A 41 17.61 -18.73 -30.76
CA PRO A 41 16.66 -18.02 -31.60
C PRO A 41 15.90 -19.01 -32.48
N LYS A 42 14.58 -18.88 -32.53
CA LYS A 42 13.78 -19.70 -33.44
C LYS A 42 14.40 -19.59 -34.84
N PRO A 43 14.78 -20.71 -35.49
CA PRO A 43 15.40 -20.65 -36.80
C PRO A 43 14.41 -19.98 -37.76
N ILE A 44 14.85 -18.88 -38.39
CA ILE A 44 14.07 -18.16 -39.39
C ILE A 44 14.43 -18.80 -40.73
N ASN A 45 13.51 -19.59 -41.30
CA ASN A 45 13.72 -20.18 -42.63
C ASN A 45 13.54 -19.09 -43.69
N GLY A 46 14.64 -18.58 -44.24
CA GLY A 46 14.61 -17.64 -45.38
C GLY A 46 15.45 -16.37 -45.22
N SER A 47 16.02 -16.10 -44.05
CA SER A 47 16.96 -14.98 -43.85
C SER A 47 18.19 -15.40 -43.06
N ILE A 48 19.37 -14.91 -43.48
CA ILE A 48 20.61 -15.00 -42.69
C ILE A 48 20.59 -14.06 -41.47
N TYR A 49 19.72 -13.05 -41.49
CA TYR A 49 19.55 -12.11 -40.39
C TYR A 49 18.61 -12.69 -39.34
N ASN A 50 19.03 -12.59 -38.07
CA ASN A 50 18.22 -12.96 -36.92
C ASN A 50 18.37 -11.86 -35.86
N SER A 51 17.27 -11.19 -35.53
CA SER A 51 17.25 -10.07 -34.57
C SER A 51 17.64 -10.48 -33.14
N ALA A 52 17.49 -11.75 -32.79
CA ALA A 52 17.87 -12.25 -31.47
C ALA A 52 19.39 -12.47 -31.32
N THR A 53 20.12 -12.69 -32.43
CA THR A 53 21.58 -12.84 -32.46
C THR A 53 22.30 -11.73 -33.20
N SER A 54 21.57 -10.73 -33.70
CA SER A 54 22.18 -9.60 -34.41
C SER A 54 23.04 -8.79 -33.44
N ILE A 55 24.33 -8.70 -33.75
CA ILE A 55 25.27 -7.83 -33.04
C ILE A 55 25.24 -6.48 -33.74
N ASN A 56 24.89 -5.43 -33.00
CA ASN A 56 24.93 -4.08 -33.55
C ASN A 56 26.37 -3.54 -33.49
N LEU A 57 27.08 -3.59 -34.62
CA LEU A 57 28.47 -3.12 -34.73
C LEU A 57 28.58 -1.58 -34.79
N TYR A 58 27.48 -0.88 -35.05
CA TYR A 58 27.42 0.58 -35.19
C TYR A 58 26.39 1.23 -34.25
N GLY A 59 25.91 0.48 -33.26
CA GLY A 59 24.88 0.93 -32.32
C GLY A 59 25.46 1.82 -31.24
N ASP A 60 24.63 2.68 -30.67
CA ASP A 60 24.98 3.60 -29.59
C ASP A 60 25.17 2.92 -28.22
N GLY A 61 25.24 1.58 -28.19
CA GLY A 61 25.48 0.79 -26.98
C GLY A 61 24.35 0.84 -25.94
N ARG A 62 23.20 1.43 -26.29
CA ARG A 62 22.07 1.52 -25.34
C ARG A 62 21.40 0.16 -25.17
N ALA A 63 20.78 -0.02 -24.01
CA ALA A 63 19.98 -1.20 -23.69
C ALA A 63 18.73 -1.26 -24.57
N HIS A 64 18.52 -2.38 -25.26
CA HIS A 64 17.38 -2.60 -26.16
C HIS A 64 16.86 -4.04 -26.16
N ARG A 65 17.58 -4.96 -25.52
CA ARG A 65 17.29 -6.39 -25.52
C ARG A 65 16.99 -6.88 -24.11
N ILE A 66 16.25 -7.98 -24.04
CA ILE A 66 16.01 -8.70 -22.79
C ILE A 66 17.36 -9.12 -22.20
N GLY A 67 17.55 -8.83 -20.90
CA GLY A 67 18.80 -9.08 -20.18
C GLY A 67 19.81 -7.93 -20.23
N ASP A 68 19.60 -6.89 -21.04
CA ASP A 68 20.43 -5.69 -20.98
C ASP A 68 20.26 -5.00 -19.62
N ILE A 69 21.33 -4.35 -19.15
CA ILE A 69 21.36 -3.62 -17.88
C ILE A 69 21.24 -2.12 -18.12
N LEU A 70 20.54 -1.44 -17.22
CA LEU A 70 20.42 0.01 -17.21
C LEU A 70 20.43 0.53 -15.78
N THR A 71 20.89 1.77 -15.61
CA THR A 71 20.92 2.46 -14.33
C THR A 71 19.76 3.43 -14.27
N ILE A 72 18.95 3.34 -13.22
CA ILE A 72 17.89 4.30 -12.94
C ILE A 72 18.40 5.28 -11.89
N ALA A 73 18.43 6.56 -12.26
CA ALA A 73 18.67 7.67 -11.35
C ALA A 73 17.36 8.05 -10.65
N LEU A 74 17.27 7.71 -9.37
CA LEU A 74 16.15 7.99 -8.49
C LEU A 74 16.17 9.46 -8.07
N GLN A 75 15.14 10.19 -8.46
CA GLN A 75 14.89 11.58 -8.07
C GLN A 75 13.41 11.73 -7.70
N GLU A 76 13.03 11.22 -6.54
CA GLU A 76 11.63 11.18 -6.09
C GLU A 76 11.43 12.06 -4.86
N SER A 77 10.56 13.06 -4.99
CA SER A 77 10.09 13.88 -3.89
C SER A 77 8.57 13.81 -3.83
N THR A 78 8.02 13.28 -2.74
CA THR A 78 6.57 13.28 -2.51
C THR A 78 6.25 14.07 -1.25
N SER A 79 5.32 15.00 -1.39
CA SER A 79 4.69 15.72 -0.29
C SER A 79 3.22 15.34 -0.32
N SER A 80 2.77 14.68 0.75
CA SER A 80 1.38 14.29 0.93
C SER A 80 0.86 14.93 2.20
N GLN A 81 -0.09 15.85 2.04
CA GLN A 81 -0.84 16.42 3.14
C GLN A 81 -2.20 15.73 3.18
N LYS A 82 -2.54 15.10 4.32
CA LYS A 82 -3.84 14.47 4.55
C LYS A 82 -4.50 15.13 5.74
N SER A 83 -5.55 15.90 5.47
CA SER A 83 -6.47 16.43 6.49
C SER A 83 -7.68 15.51 6.60
N ALA A 84 -8.00 15.08 7.81
CA ALA A 84 -9.23 14.38 8.12
C ALA A 84 -9.95 15.13 9.25
N THR A 85 -11.12 15.69 8.94
CA THR A 85 -12.02 16.29 9.91
C THR A 85 -13.16 15.31 10.15
N THR A 86 -13.39 14.94 11.41
CA THR A 86 -14.48 14.04 11.81
C THR A 86 -15.38 14.77 12.80
N GLU A 87 -16.54 15.21 12.33
CA GLU A 87 -17.60 15.80 13.15
C GLU A 87 -18.65 14.72 13.45
N LEU A 88 -18.95 14.54 14.74
CA LEU A 88 -19.94 13.58 15.23
C LEU A 88 -20.86 14.27 16.25
N ASP A 89 -22.05 14.62 15.79
CA ASP A 89 -23.11 15.17 16.62
C ASP A 89 -24.10 14.08 17.01
N LYS A 90 -24.20 13.77 18.31
CA LYS A 90 -25.17 12.81 18.82
C LYS A 90 -26.11 13.46 19.82
N SER A 91 -27.33 13.71 19.36
CA SER A 91 -28.47 14.11 20.19
C SER A 91 -29.42 12.94 20.37
N SER A 92 -29.73 12.57 21.62
CA SER A 92 -30.73 11.52 21.93
C SER A 92 -31.88 12.12 22.72
N SER A 93 -33.07 12.15 22.12
CA SER A 93 -34.32 12.51 22.78
C SER A 93 -35.29 11.35 22.70
N VAL A 94 -35.75 10.84 23.85
CA VAL A 94 -36.80 9.82 23.91
C VAL A 94 -38.04 10.46 24.51
N THR A 95 -39.05 10.68 23.66
CA THR A 95 -40.36 11.20 24.08
C THR A 95 -41.32 10.01 24.23
N LEU A 96 -41.70 9.69 25.46
CA LEU A 96 -42.73 8.69 25.72
C LEU A 96 -44.08 9.39 25.81
N THR A 97 -44.84 9.34 24.71
CA THR A 97 -46.18 9.92 24.61
C THR A 97 -47.16 9.16 25.50
N GLN A 98 -48.12 9.88 26.10
CA GLN A 98 -49.10 9.32 27.04
C GLN A 98 -49.84 8.12 26.43
N PRO A 99 -49.80 6.93 27.05
CA PRO A 99 -50.55 5.78 26.56
C PRO A 99 -52.05 6.00 26.80
N THR A 100 -52.85 6.01 25.74
CA THR A 100 -54.32 6.03 25.80
C THR A 100 -54.86 4.62 25.94
N VAL A 101 -55.60 4.35 27.02
CA VAL A 101 -56.35 3.09 27.20
C VAL A 101 -57.84 3.42 27.06
N LEU A 102 -58.55 2.69 26.20
CA LEU A 102 -59.98 2.91 25.93
C LEU A 102 -60.37 4.33 25.45
N GLY A 103 -59.45 5.06 24.83
CA GLY A 103 -59.73 6.41 24.29
C GLY A 103 -59.73 7.53 25.32
N SER A 104 -59.32 7.25 26.57
CA SER A 104 -59.10 8.27 27.61
C SER A 104 -57.62 8.30 28.04
N PRO A 105 -57.03 9.48 28.28
CA PRO A 105 -55.67 9.61 28.78
C PRO A 105 -55.55 9.01 30.19
N LEU A 106 -54.51 8.22 30.44
CA LEU A 106 -54.19 7.72 31.78
C LEU A 106 -53.59 8.85 32.62
N ASP A 107 -54.36 9.34 33.59
CA ASP A 107 -53.96 10.36 34.54
C ASP A 107 -53.85 9.78 35.95
N PHE A 108 -52.74 10.05 36.65
CA PHE A 108 -52.60 9.71 38.06
C PHE A 108 -52.66 11.01 38.86
N ASN A 109 -53.75 11.23 39.60
CA ASN A 109 -53.95 12.39 40.46
C ASN A 109 -53.89 13.76 39.72
N GLY A 110 -54.52 13.84 38.54
CA GLY A 110 -54.63 15.09 37.77
C GLY A 110 -53.36 15.52 37.01
N LYS A 111 -52.36 14.64 36.92
CA LYS A 111 -51.13 14.88 36.15
C LYS A 111 -50.99 13.82 35.05
N PRO A 112 -50.74 14.23 33.79
CA PRO A 112 -50.56 13.30 32.69
C PRO A 112 -49.28 12.49 32.90
N LEU A 113 -49.36 11.17 32.78
CA LEU A 113 -48.20 10.28 32.84
C LEU A 113 -47.41 10.38 31.53
N SER A 114 -46.66 11.47 31.38
CA SER A 114 -45.73 11.71 30.28
C SER A 114 -44.30 11.76 30.84
N ALA A 115 -43.38 11.07 30.18
CA ALA A 115 -41.97 11.06 30.54
C ALA A 115 -41.17 11.55 29.33
N SER A 116 -40.54 12.72 29.49
CA SER A 116 -39.58 13.24 28.52
C SER A 116 -38.19 13.10 29.12
N ILE A 117 -37.39 12.17 28.59
CA ILE A 117 -35.98 12.05 28.94
C ILE A 117 -35.18 12.69 27.82
N THR A 118 -34.64 13.88 28.10
CA THR A 118 -33.61 14.50 27.28
C THR A 118 -32.30 13.84 27.65
N GLY A 119 -31.74 13.02 26.75
CA GLY A 119 -30.43 12.43 26.94
C GLY A 119 -29.33 13.49 26.80
N PRO A 120 -28.12 13.21 27.30
CA PRO A 120 -26.97 14.09 27.12
C PRO A 120 -26.68 14.29 25.63
N THR A 121 -26.35 15.53 25.27
CA THR A 121 -25.85 15.92 23.96
C THR A 121 -24.33 15.75 23.96
N SER A 122 -23.80 14.88 23.12
CA SER A 122 -22.36 14.75 22.93
C SER A 122 -21.98 15.29 21.54
N GLU A 123 -21.18 16.34 21.54
CA GLU A 123 -20.53 16.89 20.34
C GLU A 123 -19.07 16.41 20.36
N PHE A 124 -18.64 15.73 19.30
CA PHE A 124 -17.25 15.34 19.09
C PHE A 124 -16.75 15.98 17.80
N ASP A 125 -15.78 16.89 17.95
CA ASP A 125 -15.02 17.45 16.84
C ASP A 125 -13.58 16.93 16.93
N GLY A 126 -13.16 16.21 15.90
CA GLY A 126 -11.85 15.64 15.77
C GLY A 126 -11.17 16.09 14.48
N GLU A 127 -10.19 16.98 14.61
CA GLU A 127 -9.30 17.36 13.51
C GLU A 127 -8.00 16.54 13.56
N GLY A 128 -7.66 15.90 12.45
CA GLY A 128 -6.41 15.16 12.26
C GLY A 128 -5.68 15.62 11.01
N THR A 129 -4.60 16.38 11.17
CA THR A 129 -3.69 16.74 10.08
C THR A 129 -2.47 15.82 10.11
N SER A 130 -2.21 15.15 8.98
CA SER A 130 -1.00 14.33 8.79
C SER A 130 -0.24 14.82 7.57
N ASP A 131 0.92 15.43 7.84
CA ASP A 131 1.87 15.85 6.82
C ASP A 131 2.96 14.77 6.67
N MET A 132 3.07 14.20 5.47
CA MET A 132 4.13 13.23 5.14
C MET A 132 5.00 13.79 4.02
N SER A 133 6.28 13.99 4.31
CA SER A 133 7.29 14.38 3.33
C SER A 133 8.34 13.29 3.21
N ASN A 134 8.52 12.75 2.00
CA ASN A 134 9.51 11.72 1.72
C ASN A 134 10.37 12.16 0.53
N ASN A 135 11.69 12.00 0.67
CA ASN A 135 12.67 12.25 -0.39
C ASN A 135 13.49 10.97 -0.61
N LEU A 136 13.62 10.54 -1.86
CA LEU A 136 14.41 9.39 -2.26
C LEU A 136 15.32 9.79 -3.43
N SER A 137 16.63 9.77 -3.16
CA SER A 137 17.68 10.10 -4.12
C SER A 137 18.73 8.99 -4.19
N GLY A 138 19.14 8.58 -5.39
CA GLY A 138 20.20 7.59 -5.55
C GLY A 138 20.20 6.92 -6.92
N ASN A 139 20.99 5.85 -7.08
CA ASN A 139 21.04 5.07 -8.31
C ASN A 139 20.77 3.59 -8.04
N ILE A 140 19.98 2.96 -8.90
CA ILE A 140 19.70 1.52 -8.87
C ILE A 140 19.90 0.92 -10.26
N THR A 141 20.60 -0.21 -10.33
CA THR A 141 20.77 -0.97 -11.57
C THR A 141 19.62 -1.95 -11.72
N VAL A 142 19.06 -2.02 -12.92
CA VAL A 142 17.96 -2.91 -13.28
C VAL A 142 18.27 -3.67 -14.55
N THR A 143 17.50 -4.72 -14.80
CA THR A 143 17.58 -5.51 -16.03
C THR A 143 16.32 -5.32 -16.86
N VAL A 144 16.47 -5.32 -18.19
CA VAL A 144 15.34 -5.45 -19.12
C VAL A 144 14.77 -6.86 -18.98
N HIS A 145 13.56 -6.94 -18.44
CA HIS A 145 12.85 -8.20 -18.26
C HIS A 145 12.11 -8.63 -19.52
N ASP A 146 11.57 -7.69 -20.28
CA ASP A 146 10.84 -7.96 -21.52
C ASP A 146 10.91 -6.77 -22.48
N VAL A 147 10.69 -7.02 -23.77
CA VAL A 147 10.57 -6.00 -24.81
C VAL A 147 9.19 -6.12 -25.43
N LEU A 148 8.36 -5.10 -25.21
CA LEU A 148 7.00 -5.07 -25.73
C LEU A 148 6.99 -4.95 -27.27
N PRO A 149 5.90 -5.34 -27.95
CA PRO A 149 5.79 -5.23 -29.40
C PRO A 149 5.98 -3.80 -29.94
N SER A 150 5.76 -2.78 -29.11
CA SER A 150 5.99 -1.38 -29.43
C SER A 150 7.47 -0.95 -29.37
N GLY A 151 8.37 -1.82 -28.89
CA GLY A 151 9.78 -1.52 -28.65
C GLY A 151 10.07 -0.89 -27.26
N VAL A 152 9.04 -0.74 -26.42
CA VAL A 152 9.20 -0.29 -25.02
C VAL A 152 9.77 -1.43 -24.18
N LEU A 153 10.71 -1.11 -23.31
CA LEU A 153 11.40 -2.07 -22.46
C LEU A 153 10.71 -2.12 -21.09
N LEU A 154 10.31 -3.31 -20.66
CA LEU A 154 9.89 -3.56 -19.29
C LEU A 154 11.14 -3.81 -18.45
N VAL A 155 11.36 -2.98 -17.43
CA VAL A 155 12.56 -3.03 -16.59
C VAL A 155 12.20 -3.37 -15.16
N LYS A 156 12.99 -4.25 -14.55
CA LYS A 156 12.82 -4.67 -13.15
C LYS A 156 14.17 -4.83 -12.48
N GLY A 157 14.25 -4.45 -11.21
CA GLY A 157 15.42 -4.71 -10.37
C GLY A 157 15.12 -4.56 -8.89
N GLU A 158 15.95 -5.23 -8.09
CA GLU A 158 15.99 -5.07 -6.64
C GLU A 158 17.43 -4.87 -6.15
N LYS A 159 17.59 -3.99 -5.16
CA LYS A 159 18.84 -3.74 -4.46
C LYS A 159 18.60 -3.94 -2.97
N TRP A 160 19.33 -4.86 -2.37
CA TRP A 160 19.32 -5.10 -0.93
C TRP A 160 20.54 -4.44 -0.30
N LEU A 161 20.33 -3.76 0.82
CA LEU A 161 21.37 -3.14 1.62
C LEU A 161 21.20 -3.62 3.06
N THR A 162 22.23 -4.24 3.61
CA THR A 162 22.27 -4.54 5.05
C THR A 162 22.92 -3.38 5.76
N LEU A 163 22.14 -2.65 6.57
CA LEU A 163 22.64 -1.60 7.45
C LEU A 163 22.60 -2.07 8.90
N ASN A 164 23.16 -1.27 9.81
CA ASN A 164 23.32 -1.63 11.22
C ASN A 164 22.01 -2.06 11.93
N GLN A 165 20.84 -1.62 11.47
CA GLN A 165 19.54 -1.88 12.07
C GLN A 165 18.66 -2.87 11.29
N GLY A 166 19.19 -3.55 10.27
CA GLY A 166 18.49 -4.60 9.53
C GLY A 166 18.70 -4.54 8.02
N ASP A 167 17.93 -5.36 7.31
CA ASP A 167 17.94 -5.38 5.84
C ASP A 167 16.95 -4.37 5.30
N GLU A 168 17.46 -3.46 4.46
CA GLU A 168 16.70 -2.53 3.65
C GLU A 168 16.72 -2.98 2.19
N TYR A 169 15.64 -2.69 1.47
CA TYR A 169 15.61 -2.95 0.04
C TYR A 169 14.95 -1.83 -0.73
N ILE A 170 15.43 -1.65 -1.96
CA ILE A 170 14.84 -0.82 -2.99
C ILE A 170 14.41 -1.74 -4.12
N ARG A 171 13.14 -1.69 -4.49
CA ARG A 171 12.58 -2.36 -5.66
C ARG A 171 12.06 -1.34 -6.63
N ILE A 172 12.32 -1.59 -7.90
CA ILE A 172 11.83 -0.76 -8.98
C ILE A 172 11.31 -1.63 -10.11
N SER A 173 10.18 -1.23 -10.65
CA SER A 173 9.66 -1.78 -11.91
C SER A 173 9.01 -0.66 -12.70
N GLY A 174 9.04 -0.77 -14.03
CA GLY A 174 8.40 0.20 -14.90
C GLY A 174 8.71 -0.08 -16.37
N MET A 175 8.27 0.83 -17.22
CA MET A 175 8.47 0.79 -18.65
C MET A 175 9.32 1.98 -19.10
N VAL A 176 10.32 1.73 -19.94
CA VAL A 176 11.19 2.75 -20.50
C VAL A 176 11.23 2.66 -22.02
N ARG A 177 11.20 3.80 -22.69
CA ARG A 177 11.36 3.84 -24.14
C ARG A 177 12.86 3.96 -24.46
N PRO A 178 13.39 3.26 -25.49
CA PRO A 178 14.82 3.30 -25.78
C PRO A 178 15.40 4.70 -26.02
N GLN A 179 14.61 5.63 -26.56
CA GLN A 179 15.01 7.02 -26.78
C GLN A 179 15.26 7.81 -25.49
N ASP A 180 14.66 7.40 -24.36
CA ASP A 180 14.83 8.05 -23.07
C ASP A 180 16.09 7.56 -22.33
N ILE A 181 16.74 6.52 -22.87
CA ILE A 181 17.99 5.95 -22.34
C ILE A 181 19.16 6.81 -22.84
N GLY A 182 19.96 7.31 -21.91
CA GLY A 182 21.19 8.02 -22.21
C GLY A 182 22.23 7.11 -22.88
N SER A 183 23.25 7.70 -23.51
CA SER A 183 24.37 6.96 -24.10
C SER A 183 25.18 6.15 -23.08
N ASP A 184 25.03 6.48 -21.80
CA ASP A 184 25.64 5.80 -20.65
C ASP A 184 24.74 4.72 -20.04
N ASN A 185 23.61 4.37 -20.68
CA ASN A 185 22.59 3.47 -20.15
C ASN A 185 21.91 3.96 -18.86
N THR A 186 21.84 5.27 -18.65
CA THR A 186 21.14 5.88 -17.52
C THR A 186 19.77 6.43 -17.91
N VAL A 187 18.79 6.30 -17.01
CA VAL A 187 17.43 6.81 -17.16
C VAL A 187 16.98 7.47 -15.85
N GLU A 188 16.34 8.64 -15.92
CA GLU A 188 15.75 9.26 -14.73
C GLU A 188 14.45 8.56 -14.33
N SER A 189 14.21 8.40 -13.02
CA SER A 189 13.00 7.74 -12.50
C SER A 189 11.71 8.40 -12.98
N THR A 190 11.72 9.71 -13.20
CA THR A 190 10.60 10.51 -13.74
C THR A 190 10.23 10.17 -15.19
N LYS A 191 11.13 9.54 -15.95
CA LYS A 191 10.92 9.12 -17.34
C LYS A 191 10.40 7.68 -17.45
N LEU A 192 10.26 6.96 -16.34
CA LEU A 192 9.67 5.63 -16.34
C LEU A 192 8.13 5.72 -16.33
N ALA A 193 7.50 5.03 -17.27
CA ALA A 193 6.05 4.85 -17.27
C ALA A 193 5.63 3.70 -16.33
N ASP A 194 4.50 3.86 -15.63
CA ASP A 194 4.04 2.95 -14.57
C ASP A 194 5.15 2.58 -13.57
N ALA A 195 5.93 3.59 -13.16
CA ALA A 195 7.04 3.41 -12.24
C ALA A 195 6.50 3.02 -10.86
N ARG A 196 6.85 1.81 -10.41
CA ARG A 196 6.59 1.34 -9.05
C ARG A 196 7.90 1.26 -8.31
N ILE A 197 8.08 2.16 -7.36
CA ILE A 197 9.28 2.29 -6.55
C ILE A 197 8.89 1.96 -5.12
N THR A 198 9.52 0.94 -4.53
CA THR A 198 9.29 0.54 -3.15
C THR A 198 10.60 0.63 -2.40
N TYR A 199 10.60 1.41 -1.33
CA TYR A 199 11.66 1.46 -0.34
C TYR A 199 11.09 1.00 1.00
N SER A 200 11.70 -0.02 1.59
CA SER A 200 11.26 -0.54 2.89
C SER A 200 12.43 -1.16 3.64
N GLY A 201 12.40 -1.03 4.96
CA GLY A 201 13.23 -1.79 5.89
C GLY A 201 12.46 -2.93 6.53
N THR A 202 13.17 -3.94 7.04
CA THR A 202 12.60 -5.05 7.82
C THR A 202 12.62 -4.82 9.34
N GLY A 203 12.96 -3.60 9.79
CA GLY A 203 13.15 -3.24 11.21
C GLY A 203 11.89 -2.77 11.96
N VAL A 204 11.98 -2.80 13.29
CA VAL A 204 10.91 -2.54 14.29
C VAL A 204 10.23 -1.16 14.27
N VAL A 205 10.77 -0.19 13.53
CA VAL A 205 10.29 1.21 13.56
C VAL A 205 9.04 1.45 12.70
N HIS A 206 8.69 0.52 11.80
CA HIS A 206 7.54 0.71 10.90
C HIS A 206 6.17 0.50 11.57
N ASP A 207 6.10 -0.25 12.67
CA ASP A 207 4.84 -0.72 13.26
C ASP A 207 4.15 0.28 14.22
N THR A 208 4.72 1.47 14.46
CA THR A 208 4.23 2.39 15.52
C THR A 208 3.12 3.37 15.06
N ASN A 209 2.86 3.51 13.75
CA ASN A 209 1.99 4.59 13.24
C ASN A 209 0.50 4.26 13.13
N VAL A 210 0.04 3.13 13.66
CA VAL A 210 -1.38 2.77 13.62
C VAL A 210 -2.02 2.98 14.99
N MET A 211 -3.06 3.82 15.04
CA MET A 211 -3.92 3.98 16.22
C MET A 211 -4.39 2.59 16.68
N GLY A 212 -3.99 2.23 17.90
CA GLY A 212 -4.26 0.92 18.48
C GLY A 212 -5.74 0.60 18.50
N TRP A 213 -6.07 -0.67 18.26
CA TRP A 213 -7.46 -1.14 18.29
C TRP A 213 -8.18 -0.79 19.61
N LEU A 214 -7.44 -0.68 20.71
CA LEU A 214 -7.95 -0.33 22.04
C LEU A 214 -8.52 1.10 22.09
N SER A 215 -7.86 2.08 21.47
CA SER A 215 -8.40 3.45 21.44
C SER A 215 -9.61 3.59 20.51
N LYS A 216 -9.66 2.81 19.42
CA LYS A 216 -10.86 2.70 18.56
C LYS A 216 -12.05 2.08 19.30
N PHE A 217 -11.79 1.09 20.18
CA PHE A 217 -12.83 0.42 20.97
C PHE A 217 -13.49 1.35 22.00
N PHE A 218 -12.71 2.17 22.70
CA PHE A 218 -13.24 3.14 23.66
C PHE A 218 -14.05 4.27 22.99
N ILE A 219 -13.79 4.56 21.71
CA ILE A 219 -14.52 5.59 20.94
C ILE A 219 -15.77 5.02 20.26
N SER A 220 -15.76 3.79 19.74
CA SER A 220 -16.81 3.35 18.79
C SER A 220 -17.97 2.52 19.35
N ALA A 221 -17.85 1.86 20.52
CA ALA A 221 -18.76 0.74 20.79
C ALA A 221 -19.50 0.70 22.15
N ILE A 222 -18.94 1.16 23.28
CA ILE A 222 -19.52 0.80 24.61
C ILE A 222 -19.50 1.97 25.62
N MET A 223 -20.22 3.05 25.34
CA MET A 223 -20.58 4.02 26.37
C MET A 223 -21.96 4.65 26.06
N PRO A 224 -23.04 4.20 26.74
CA PRO A 224 -24.34 4.83 26.60
C PRO A 224 -24.65 5.71 27.82
N PHE A 225 -23.86 6.77 28.06
CA PHE A 225 -24.23 7.94 28.88
C PHE A 225 -23.24 9.08 28.67
#